data_AF-A0A4Q5J5Q8-F1
#
_entry.id   AF-A0A4Q5J5Q8-F1
#
_cell.length_a   1.000
_cell.length_b   1.000
_cell.length_c   1.000
_cell.angle_alpha   90.00
_cell.angle_beta   90.00
_cell.angle_gamma   90.00
#
_symmetry.space_group_name_H-M   'P 1'
#
loop_
_entity.id
_entity.type
_entity.pdbx_description
1 polymer ?
#
loop_
_entity_poly.entity_id
_entity_poly.type
_entity_poly.pdbx_seq_one_letter_code
_entity_poly.pdbx_strand_id
1 'polypeptide(L)'
;MTLLLGTLVLVPPLPASGAASDGPPRFAGPRETPFFCESAEFRTADGSMLPPATGPECAVPTETDYVYRTTGGGWTPLPADKPRPADLAWTDVGGERVPFIVRVQTGTADRGIYEIAVLDDPSDGVEPDATTPSPGWNERLVYTFGGGCRGGWYRQGPGTGGVLVPSMLERGFAVASSSLNVFGHSCDDLLAAEVMAQTKHVFEQDFGAPRWTIGWGCSGGSYQGHQIADNYPGLLDGVIAGCSFPDVGFGTSQMLFDSRVLKNWFDAHPGSFTSAQQQAVAGFGVPNALASMSDGAKRLDPDAEFDGSVPPEVRYDAATNPTGARGTVWDHGRNTYGVDPATGFARIPSDNTGVQYGLQAWRDGAITADQFLDLNAGVGGLDVDANPTASRTTADPVARHNAYATGRMLYGGNGLGDVPLIDYRAYTDQQSGGDIHMRYQSFSTRARLVAANGDAGNQVMLTESDARGLFDSEAPVMTYALDAMDEWIANVRRDTRPGSAHARVARSRPAHLVDSCWTRDGERVRERQVYRGDTRCNRLYPSYASPRIVAGGPVASNVITCRTTAPTRSTYPTTTDAQWARLREVFAGGVCDYGRKGVDQAPPDGTWLEFTAPGVWTR
;
A
#
# COMPACT_ATOMS: atom_id res chain seq x y z
N MET A 1 26.38 -37.09 -6.00
CA MET A 1 25.06 -37.25 -6.64
C MET A 1 24.04 -37.23 -5.52
N THR A 2 23.58 -36.03 -5.14
CA THR A 2 22.53 -35.83 -4.14
C THR A 2 21.82 -34.55 -4.57
N LEU A 3 20.61 -34.70 -5.14
CA LEU A 3 19.74 -33.59 -5.51
C LEU A 3 19.27 -32.89 -4.23
N LEU A 4 19.55 -31.59 -4.11
CA LEU A 4 18.83 -30.71 -3.20
C LEU A 4 17.52 -30.29 -3.91
N LEU A 5 16.43 -30.97 -3.56
CA LEU A 5 15.07 -30.50 -3.82
C LEU A 5 14.88 -29.18 -3.07
N GLY A 6 14.46 -28.14 -3.79
CA GLY A 6 14.13 -26.85 -3.22
C GLY A 6 13.02 -27.00 -2.18
N THR A 7 13.25 -26.43 -1.01
CA THR A 7 12.30 -26.36 0.08
C THR A 7 11.09 -25.56 -0.41
N LEU A 8 9.98 -26.26 -0.67
CA LEU A 8 8.65 -25.67 -0.62
C LEU A 8 8.52 -25.13 0.82
N VAL A 9 8.46 -23.82 1.00
CA VAL A 9 8.03 -23.26 2.29
C VAL A 9 6.55 -23.60 2.39
N LEU A 10 6.26 -24.71 3.09
CA LEU A 10 4.90 -25.06 3.48
C LEU A 10 4.41 -23.95 4.41
N VAL A 11 3.35 -23.26 4.00
CA VAL A 11 2.52 -22.47 4.92
C VAL A 11 2.17 -23.39 6.09
N PRO A 12 2.42 -23.01 7.36
CA PRO A 12 2.06 -23.86 8.49
C PRO A 12 0.56 -24.18 8.41
N PRO A 13 0.16 -25.46 8.56
CA PRO A 13 -1.23 -25.85 8.40
C PRO A 13 -2.09 -25.13 9.43
N LEU A 14 -3.05 -24.36 8.95
CA LEU A 14 -4.05 -23.68 9.77
C LEU A 14 -5.08 -24.75 10.22
N PRO A 15 -5.51 -24.78 11.50
CA PRO A 15 -6.40 -25.83 11.99
C PRO A 15 -7.77 -25.76 11.31
N ALA A 16 -8.34 -26.94 11.04
CA ALA A 16 -9.63 -27.10 10.40
C ALA A 16 -10.76 -27.15 11.43
N SER A 17 -11.70 -26.20 11.35
CA SER A 17 -13.11 -26.39 11.74
C SER A 17 -13.97 -25.22 11.28
N GLY A 18 -15.11 -25.51 10.64
CA GLY A 18 -16.12 -24.55 10.16
C GLY A 18 -16.92 -23.84 11.26
N ALA A 19 -16.23 -23.22 12.21
CA ALA A 19 -16.70 -22.03 12.89
C ALA A 19 -15.92 -20.85 12.27
N ALA A 20 -16.46 -19.63 12.32
CA ALA A 20 -15.72 -18.43 11.92
C ALA A 20 -14.27 -18.49 12.44
N SER A 21 -13.32 -17.94 11.69
CA SER A 21 -11.89 -18.03 12.02
C SER A 21 -11.50 -17.18 13.26
N ASP A 22 -12.37 -17.16 14.27
CA ASP A 22 -12.38 -16.43 15.55
C ASP A 22 -11.26 -16.84 16.52
N GLY A 23 -10.21 -17.49 16.02
CA GLY A 23 -9.00 -17.75 16.79
C GLY A 23 -8.28 -16.45 17.16
N PRO A 24 -7.40 -16.45 18.18
CA PRO A 24 -6.54 -15.30 18.44
C PRO A 24 -5.68 -14.97 17.19
N PRO A 25 -5.22 -13.72 17.02
CA PRO A 25 -4.29 -13.38 15.96
C PRO A 25 -3.10 -14.34 15.94
N ARG A 26 -2.72 -14.82 14.77
CA ARG A 26 -1.68 -15.86 14.62
C ARG A 26 -0.28 -15.26 14.66
N PHE A 27 -0.09 -14.11 14.03
CA PHE A 27 1.18 -13.42 13.96
C PHE A 27 1.09 -11.91 14.10
N ALA A 28 -0.07 -11.27 13.93
CA ALA A 28 -0.19 -9.81 14.06
C ALA A 28 -0.05 -9.26 15.50
N GLY A 29 -0.06 -10.12 16.51
CA GLY A 29 0.01 -9.75 17.92
C GLY A 29 -1.32 -9.31 18.51
N PRO A 30 -1.30 -8.64 19.67
CA PRO A 30 -2.53 -8.28 20.39
C PRO A 30 -3.51 -7.46 19.55
N ARG A 31 -4.80 -7.78 19.64
CA ARG A 31 -5.86 -7.04 18.95
C ARG A 31 -5.91 -5.59 19.39
N GLU A 32 -6.15 -4.71 18.44
CA GLU A 32 -6.39 -3.29 18.69
C GLU A 32 -7.65 -3.10 19.56
N THR A 33 -7.55 -2.27 20.60
CA THR A 33 -8.66 -1.92 21.49
C THR A 33 -8.64 -0.41 21.79
N PRO A 34 -9.80 0.29 21.84
CA PRO A 34 -11.16 -0.21 21.55
C PRO A 34 -11.33 -0.63 20.08
N PHE A 35 -12.42 -1.29 19.72
CA PHE A 35 -12.70 -1.62 18.33
C PHE A 35 -14.20 -1.65 18.08
N PHE A 36 -14.65 -1.06 16.97
CA PHE A 36 -16.06 -0.84 16.67
C PHE A 36 -16.45 -1.68 15.46
N CYS A 37 -17.37 -2.62 15.70
CA CYS A 37 -17.94 -3.48 14.66
C CYS A 37 -18.96 -2.68 13.83
N GLU A 38 -18.97 -2.90 12.52
CA GLU A 38 -19.79 -2.16 11.56
C GLU A 38 -20.55 -3.11 10.63
N SER A 39 -20.82 -4.34 11.09
CA SER A 39 -21.53 -5.33 10.29
C SER A 39 -22.97 -4.90 9.97
N ALA A 40 -23.64 -4.21 10.89
CA ALA A 40 -25.01 -3.72 10.64
C ALA A 40 -25.07 -2.62 9.55
N GLU A 41 -23.92 -2.03 9.21
CA GLU A 41 -23.72 -1.03 8.16
C GLU A 41 -23.20 -1.65 6.86
N PHE A 42 -22.86 -2.94 6.86
CA PHE A 42 -22.36 -3.66 5.69
C PHE A 42 -23.51 -4.16 4.82
N ARG A 43 -23.49 -3.81 3.53
CA ARG A 43 -24.46 -4.27 2.54
C ARG A 43 -23.88 -5.43 1.72
N THR A 44 -24.57 -6.56 1.69
CA THR A 44 -24.15 -7.74 0.93
C THR A 44 -24.53 -7.66 -0.54
N ALA A 45 -24.11 -8.65 -1.33
CA ALA A 45 -24.27 -8.66 -2.78
C ALA A 45 -25.74 -8.68 -3.22
N ASP A 46 -26.64 -9.27 -2.42
CA ASP A 46 -28.08 -9.28 -2.68
C ASP A 46 -28.77 -7.95 -2.33
N GLY A 47 -28.04 -7.03 -1.68
CA GLY A 47 -28.51 -5.71 -1.27
C GLY A 47 -29.08 -5.64 0.15
N SER A 48 -29.12 -6.76 0.88
CA SER A 48 -29.49 -6.81 2.29
C SER A 48 -28.35 -6.30 3.19
N MET A 49 -28.65 -6.12 4.49
CA MET A 49 -27.67 -5.69 5.48
C MET A 49 -27.34 -6.87 6.39
N LEU A 50 -26.06 -7.05 6.73
CA LEU A 50 -25.67 -8.07 7.70
C LEU A 50 -26.29 -7.79 9.08
N PRO A 51 -26.50 -8.82 9.92
CA PRO A 51 -26.92 -8.62 11.29
C PRO A 51 -25.83 -7.89 12.12
N PRO A 52 -26.20 -7.29 13.27
CA PRO A 52 -25.22 -6.81 14.23
C PRO A 52 -24.27 -7.93 14.66
N ALA A 53 -23.00 -7.61 14.74
CA ALA A 53 -21.97 -8.55 15.12
C ALA A 53 -22.10 -9.03 16.57
N THR A 54 -21.53 -10.20 16.84
CA THR A 54 -21.52 -10.81 18.16
C THR A 54 -20.13 -10.77 18.78
N GLY A 55 -20.05 -10.37 20.06
CA GLY A 55 -18.82 -10.36 20.83
C GLY A 55 -17.76 -9.34 20.37
N PRO A 56 -16.59 -9.33 21.02
CA PRO A 56 -15.49 -8.41 20.71
C PRO A 56 -14.77 -8.71 19.38
N GLU A 57 -15.06 -9.87 18.77
CA GLU A 57 -14.46 -10.31 17.50
C GLU A 57 -15.23 -9.85 16.27
N CYS A 58 -16.31 -9.09 16.48
CA CYS A 58 -17.16 -8.61 15.40
C CYS A 58 -17.71 -9.74 14.51
N ALA A 59 -17.99 -10.91 15.08
CA ALA A 59 -18.35 -12.10 14.33
C ALA A 59 -19.80 -12.04 13.79
N VAL A 60 -19.98 -12.44 12.53
CA VAL A 60 -21.29 -12.65 11.89
C VAL A 60 -21.40 -14.07 11.31
N PRO A 61 -22.61 -14.65 11.21
CA PRO A 61 -22.82 -15.89 10.49
C PRO A 61 -22.37 -15.78 9.03
N THR A 62 -21.79 -16.85 8.49
CA THR A 62 -21.51 -16.91 7.06
C THR A 62 -22.81 -17.10 6.28
N GLU A 63 -23.02 -16.28 5.27
CA GLU A 63 -24.15 -16.35 4.35
C GLU A 63 -23.68 -16.45 2.90
N THR A 64 -24.56 -16.92 2.03
CA THR A 64 -24.27 -17.10 0.60
C THR A 64 -25.39 -16.50 -0.22
N ASP A 65 -25.02 -15.51 -1.01
CA ASP A 65 -25.88 -14.82 -1.97
C ASP A 65 -25.59 -15.31 -3.38
N TYR A 66 -26.59 -15.17 -4.25
CA TYR A 66 -26.40 -15.33 -5.69
C TYR A 66 -26.83 -14.05 -6.38
N VAL A 67 -25.96 -13.53 -7.23
CA VAL A 67 -26.24 -12.39 -8.12
C VAL A 67 -25.93 -12.81 -9.55
N TYR A 68 -26.49 -12.11 -10.53
CA TYR A 68 -26.17 -12.33 -11.93
C TYR A 68 -25.89 -11.02 -12.65
N ARG A 69 -25.07 -11.09 -13.70
CA ARG A 69 -24.86 -9.96 -14.60
C ARG A 69 -25.98 -9.94 -15.64
N THR A 70 -26.63 -8.80 -15.79
CA THR A 70 -27.66 -8.61 -16.82
C THR A 70 -27.01 -8.36 -18.18
N THR A 71 -27.75 -8.58 -19.27
CA THR A 71 -27.35 -8.18 -20.63
C THR A 71 -27.15 -6.66 -20.78
N GLY A 72 -27.66 -5.85 -19.84
CA GLY A 72 -27.38 -4.43 -19.71
C GLY A 72 -26.09 -4.09 -18.96
N GLY A 73 -25.36 -5.08 -18.43
CA GLY A 73 -24.08 -4.92 -17.75
C GLY A 73 -24.15 -4.65 -16.24
N GLY A 74 -25.35 -4.62 -15.64
CA GLY A 74 -25.55 -4.43 -14.21
C GLY A 74 -25.53 -5.75 -13.42
N TRP A 75 -25.37 -5.66 -12.10
CA TRP A 75 -25.55 -6.78 -11.18
C TRP A 75 -26.95 -6.77 -10.59
N THR A 76 -27.59 -7.94 -10.47
CA THR A 76 -28.93 -8.07 -9.89
C THR A 76 -29.01 -9.33 -9.03
N PRO A 77 -29.66 -9.29 -7.85
CA PRO A 77 -29.89 -10.49 -7.04
C PRO A 77 -30.64 -11.56 -7.82
N LEU A 78 -30.19 -12.81 -7.72
CA LEU A 78 -30.89 -13.95 -8.29
C LEU A 78 -32.16 -14.22 -7.47
N PRO A 79 -33.32 -14.54 -8.09
CA PRO A 79 -34.53 -14.86 -7.34
C PRO A 79 -34.34 -16.05 -6.39
N ALA A 80 -35.12 -16.12 -5.31
CA ALA A 80 -34.95 -17.10 -4.24
C ALA A 80 -35.13 -18.58 -4.68
N ASP A 81 -35.94 -18.82 -5.72
CA ASP A 81 -36.12 -20.12 -6.36
C ASP A 81 -35.02 -20.43 -7.39
N LYS A 82 -34.03 -19.54 -7.53
CA LYS A 82 -32.81 -19.61 -8.35
C LYS A 82 -33.00 -20.00 -9.83
N PRO A 83 -34.03 -19.52 -10.56
CA PRO A 83 -34.15 -19.74 -11.99
C PRO A 83 -33.14 -18.87 -12.74
N ARG A 84 -32.72 -19.31 -13.94
CA ARG A 84 -31.96 -18.45 -14.87
C ARG A 84 -32.86 -17.32 -15.42
N PRO A 85 -32.59 -16.04 -15.15
CA PRO A 85 -33.41 -14.93 -15.64
C PRO A 85 -33.34 -14.76 -17.16
N ALA A 86 -34.36 -14.14 -17.76
CA ALA A 86 -34.43 -13.96 -19.22
C ALA A 86 -33.37 -12.99 -19.78
N ASP A 87 -32.94 -12.03 -18.97
CA ASP A 87 -31.92 -11.02 -19.31
C ASP A 87 -30.53 -11.40 -18.76
N LEU A 88 -30.31 -12.65 -18.37
CA LEU A 88 -29.02 -13.19 -17.93
C LEU A 88 -27.94 -13.08 -19.02
N ALA A 89 -26.82 -12.44 -18.69
CA ALA A 89 -25.62 -12.47 -19.50
C ALA A 89 -24.90 -13.81 -19.40
N TRP A 90 -24.07 -14.10 -20.40
CA TRP A 90 -23.25 -15.30 -20.50
C TRP A 90 -21.80 -14.89 -20.70
N THR A 91 -20.87 -15.71 -20.22
CA THR A 91 -19.44 -15.56 -20.45
C THR A 91 -18.82 -16.89 -20.90
N ASP A 92 -17.59 -16.83 -21.39
CA ASP A 92 -16.83 -18.00 -21.80
C ASP A 92 -15.63 -18.21 -20.87
N VAL A 93 -15.60 -19.35 -20.16
CA VAL A 93 -14.49 -19.75 -19.29
C VAL A 93 -13.88 -21.02 -19.86
N GLY A 94 -12.59 -21.01 -20.18
CA GLY A 94 -11.90 -22.19 -20.72
C GLY A 94 -12.45 -22.69 -22.08
N GLY A 95 -13.22 -21.86 -22.80
CA GLY A 95 -13.89 -22.24 -24.04
C GLY A 95 -15.29 -22.86 -23.84
N GLU A 96 -15.76 -22.92 -22.60
CA GLU A 96 -17.12 -23.33 -22.25
C GLU A 96 -17.98 -22.11 -21.93
N ARG A 97 -19.19 -22.10 -22.49
CA ARG A 97 -20.15 -21.04 -22.25
C ARG A 97 -20.88 -21.28 -20.94
N VAL A 98 -20.66 -20.39 -19.97
CA VAL A 98 -21.25 -20.47 -18.62
C VAL A 98 -22.17 -19.27 -18.36
N PRO A 99 -23.24 -19.44 -17.58
CA PRO A 99 -24.08 -18.32 -17.19
C PRO A 99 -23.30 -17.36 -16.30
N PHE A 100 -23.50 -16.05 -16.45
CA PHE A 100 -22.83 -15.05 -15.62
C PHE A 100 -23.56 -14.87 -14.28
N ILE A 101 -23.72 -15.98 -13.55
CA ILE A 101 -24.24 -16.04 -12.17
C ILE A 101 -23.04 -16.20 -11.25
N VAL A 102 -23.04 -15.47 -10.14
CA VAL A 102 -21.95 -15.39 -9.18
C VAL A 102 -22.50 -15.76 -7.80
N ARG A 103 -21.90 -16.77 -7.19
CA ARG A 103 -22.04 -17.06 -5.76
C ARG A 103 -21.13 -16.10 -4.99
N VAL A 104 -21.69 -15.38 -4.02
CA VAL A 104 -20.94 -14.52 -3.09
C VAL A 104 -21.10 -15.04 -1.68
N GLN A 105 -20.00 -15.46 -1.07
CA GLN A 105 -19.96 -15.84 0.34
C GLN A 105 -19.49 -14.66 1.18
N THR A 106 -20.27 -14.30 2.21
CA THR A 106 -19.99 -13.20 3.13
C THR A 106 -19.91 -13.74 4.56
N GLY A 107 -18.90 -13.34 5.31
CA GLY A 107 -18.72 -13.74 6.71
C GLY A 107 -17.60 -12.96 7.39
N THR A 108 -17.15 -13.41 8.55
CA THR A 108 -16.03 -12.78 9.27
C THR A 108 -14.81 -13.68 9.41
N ALA A 109 -13.63 -13.07 9.24
CA ALA A 109 -12.33 -13.69 9.51
C ALA A 109 -11.44 -12.68 10.26
N ASP A 110 -10.79 -13.13 11.33
CA ASP A 110 -10.26 -12.27 12.40
C ASP A 110 -11.34 -11.32 12.94
N ARG A 111 -11.33 -10.04 12.54
CA ARG A 111 -12.42 -9.07 12.78
C ARG A 111 -12.96 -8.45 11.49
N GLY A 112 -12.43 -8.85 10.33
CA GLY A 112 -12.81 -8.30 9.04
C GLY A 112 -13.99 -9.04 8.43
N ILE A 113 -14.88 -8.31 7.77
CA ILE A 113 -15.95 -8.90 6.95
C ILE A 113 -15.31 -9.25 5.62
N TYR A 114 -15.28 -10.54 5.30
CA TYR A 114 -14.81 -11.01 4.01
C TYR A 114 -15.97 -11.18 3.03
N GLU A 115 -15.66 -11.01 1.75
CA GLU A 115 -16.49 -11.45 0.63
C GLU A 115 -15.64 -12.33 -0.29
N ILE A 116 -16.23 -13.40 -0.82
CA ILE A 116 -15.63 -14.29 -1.83
C ILE A 116 -16.64 -14.50 -2.95
N ALA A 117 -16.28 -14.13 -4.19
CA ALA A 117 -17.10 -14.27 -5.37
C ALA A 117 -16.52 -15.31 -6.34
N VAL A 118 -17.36 -16.23 -6.80
CA VAL A 118 -17.02 -17.26 -7.81
C VAL A 118 -18.18 -17.40 -8.79
N LEU A 119 -17.89 -17.58 -10.08
CA LEU A 119 -18.93 -17.95 -11.05
C LEU A 119 -19.53 -19.31 -10.66
N ASP A 120 -20.84 -19.35 -10.50
CA ASP A 120 -21.54 -20.55 -10.05
C ASP A 120 -23.01 -20.54 -10.48
N ASP A 121 -23.51 -21.68 -10.96
CA ASP A 121 -24.89 -21.82 -11.44
C ASP A 121 -25.70 -22.74 -10.52
N PRO A 122 -26.49 -22.20 -9.60
CA PRO A 122 -27.25 -23.01 -8.65
C PRO A 122 -28.40 -23.80 -9.30
N SER A 123 -28.72 -23.57 -10.58
CA SER A 123 -29.81 -24.27 -11.27
C SER A 123 -29.46 -25.70 -11.70
N ASP A 124 -28.19 -26.08 -11.63
CA ASP A 124 -27.75 -27.47 -11.88
C ASP A 124 -28.00 -28.41 -10.68
N GLY A 125 -28.34 -27.85 -9.52
CA GLY A 125 -28.62 -28.59 -8.29
C GLY A 125 -27.37 -29.13 -7.57
N VAL A 126 -26.17 -28.71 -7.98
CA VAL A 126 -24.90 -29.09 -7.36
C VAL A 126 -24.36 -27.89 -6.59
N GLU A 127 -24.27 -28.01 -5.27
CA GLU A 127 -23.61 -26.99 -4.46
C GLU A 127 -22.10 -27.25 -4.45
N PRO A 128 -21.27 -26.34 -4.99
CA PRO A 128 -19.83 -26.57 -5.05
C PRO A 128 -19.19 -26.46 -3.67
N ASP A 129 -18.14 -27.25 -3.48
CA ASP A 129 -17.29 -27.27 -2.29
C ASP A 129 -15.81 -27.43 -2.67
N ALA A 130 -14.92 -27.46 -1.67
CA ALA A 130 -13.48 -27.60 -1.90
C ALA A 130 -13.02 -28.88 -2.61
N THR A 131 -13.88 -29.91 -2.68
CA THR A 131 -13.61 -31.16 -3.40
C THR A 131 -14.31 -31.23 -4.76
N THR A 132 -15.38 -30.46 -4.93
CA THR A 132 -16.17 -30.34 -6.16
C THR A 132 -16.32 -28.86 -6.50
N PRO A 133 -15.27 -28.21 -7.04
CA PRO A 133 -15.31 -26.78 -7.34
C PRO A 133 -16.33 -26.45 -8.43
N SER A 134 -16.78 -25.19 -8.45
CA SER A 134 -17.71 -24.74 -9.48
C SER A 134 -17.07 -24.81 -10.88
N PRO A 135 -17.78 -25.30 -11.92
CA PRO A 135 -17.27 -25.34 -13.30
C PRO A 135 -16.88 -23.96 -13.86
N GLY A 136 -17.45 -22.89 -13.31
CA GLY A 136 -17.13 -21.51 -13.70
C GLY A 136 -15.77 -21.01 -13.17
N TRP A 137 -15.13 -21.74 -12.26
CA TRP A 137 -13.87 -21.35 -11.65
C TRP A 137 -12.66 -21.92 -12.40
N ASN A 138 -11.70 -21.06 -12.76
CA ASN A 138 -10.47 -21.43 -13.46
C ASN A 138 -9.33 -21.88 -12.51
N GLU A 139 -9.67 -22.17 -11.24
CA GLU A 139 -8.77 -22.53 -10.15
C GLU A 139 -7.79 -21.42 -9.73
N ARG A 140 -8.07 -20.14 -10.04
CA ARG A 140 -7.19 -19.00 -9.70
C ARG A 140 -7.95 -17.97 -8.87
N LEU A 141 -7.22 -17.26 -8.03
CA LEU A 141 -7.77 -16.26 -7.12
C LEU A 141 -7.16 -14.89 -7.41
N VAL A 142 -8.00 -13.86 -7.51
CA VAL A 142 -7.58 -12.46 -7.35
C VAL A 142 -8.02 -11.99 -5.97
N TYR A 143 -7.08 -11.49 -5.16
CA TYR A 143 -7.39 -10.86 -3.88
C TYR A 143 -7.36 -9.34 -4.07
N THR A 144 -8.49 -8.68 -3.90
CA THR A 144 -8.60 -7.23 -4.07
C THR A 144 -8.29 -6.51 -2.75
N PHE A 145 -7.56 -5.41 -2.85
CA PHE A 145 -7.18 -4.56 -1.73
C PHE A 145 -7.74 -3.15 -1.92
N GLY A 146 -8.42 -2.64 -0.91
CA GLY A 146 -9.00 -1.29 -0.93
C GLY A 146 -7.97 -0.20 -0.62
N GLY A 147 -8.16 0.96 -1.24
CA GLY A 147 -7.35 2.15 -1.03
C GLY A 147 -7.69 2.88 0.29
N GLY A 148 -7.13 4.10 0.44
CA GLY A 148 -7.33 4.93 1.63
C GLY A 148 -6.26 4.75 2.70
N CYS A 149 -6.45 5.43 3.83
CA CYS A 149 -5.67 5.27 5.07
C CYS A 149 -6.29 6.10 6.20
N ARG A 150 -6.67 7.36 5.90
CA ARG A 150 -7.21 8.31 6.88
C ARG A 150 -8.59 7.89 7.37
N GLY A 151 -8.80 7.99 8.69
CA GLY A 151 -10.06 7.60 9.36
C GLY A 151 -10.22 6.09 9.57
N GLY A 152 -9.29 5.27 9.08
CA GLY A 152 -9.27 3.82 9.22
C GLY A 152 -8.68 3.36 10.54
N TRP A 153 -9.22 3.85 11.66
CA TRP A 153 -8.70 3.57 13.01
C TRP A 153 -9.79 2.89 13.85
N TYR A 154 -9.46 1.82 14.57
CA TYR A 154 -10.34 1.19 15.57
C TYR A 154 -11.72 0.73 15.05
N ARG A 155 -11.85 0.39 13.76
CA ARG A 155 -13.15 0.09 13.14
C ARG A 155 -13.11 -1.10 12.17
N GLN A 156 -14.24 -1.76 11.96
CA GLN A 156 -14.37 -2.93 11.08
C GLN A 156 -14.46 -2.56 9.59
N GLY A 157 -15.11 -1.44 9.27
CA GLY A 157 -15.40 -0.98 7.91
C GLY A 157 -16.68 -1.58 7.30
N PRO A 158 -17.53 -0.78 6.65
CA PRO A 158 -18.82 -1.24 6.08
C PRO A 158 -18.70 -1.77 4.63
N GLY A 159 -17.50 -2.14 4.18
CA GLY A 159 -17.27 -2.60 2.80
C GLY A 159 -15.88 -3.21 2.58
N THR A 160 -15.71 -3.90 1.46
CA THR A 160 -14.44 -4.54 1.06
C THR A 160 -13.76 -3.79 -0.11
N GLY A 161 -12.66 -4.32 -0.63
CA GLY A 161 -12.04 -3.89 -1.89
C GLY A 161 -12.87 -4.23 -3.14
N GLY A 162 -14.03 -4.89 -2.96
CA GLY A 162 -14.97 -5.27 -4.00
C GLY A 162 -14.61 -6.61 -4.64
N VAL A 163 -15.61 -7.49 -4.76
CA VAL A 163 -15.45 -8.83 -5.34
C VAL A 163 -16.22 -9.05 -6.65
N LEU A 164 -17.23 -8.22 -6.92
CA LEU A 164 -18.01 -8.26 -8.17
C LEU A 164 -17.30 -7.53 -9.32
N VAL A 165 -16.10 -8.01 -9.68
CA VAL A 165 -15.25 -7.42 -10.73
C VAL A 165 -15.45 -8.15 -12.06
N PRO A 166 -16.14 -7.55 -13.04
CA PRO A 166 -16.56 -8.28 -14.24
C PRO A 166 -15.40 -8.82 -15.06
N SER A 167 -14.35 -8.01 -15.25
CA SER A 167 -13.17 -8.41 -16.03
C SER A 167 -12.40 -9.58 -15.42
N MET A 168 -12.51 -9.82 -14.11
CA MET A 168 -11.90 -10.97 -13.43
C MET A 168 -12.83 -12.18 -13.50
N LEU A 169 -14.09 -11.99 -13.14
CA LEU A 169 -15.09 -13.06 -13.09
C LEU A 169 -15.34 -13.65 -14.48
N GLU A 170 -15.40 -12.83 -15.54
CA GLU A 170 -15.62 -13.31 -16.91
C GLU A 170 -14.50 -14.23 -17.42
N ARG A 171 -13.29 -14.13 -16.84
CA ARG A 171 -12.12 -14.99 -17.10
C ARG A 171 -12.10 -16.24 -16.20
N GLY A 172 -13.09 -16.40 -15.33
CA GLY A 172 -13.22 -17.50 -14.37
C GLY A 172 -12.38 -17.34 -13.11
N PHE A 173 -11.79 -16.18 -12.83
CA PHE A 173 -11.12 -15.97 -11.54
C PHE A 173 -12.15 -15.96 -10.41
N ALA A 174 -11.83 -16.61 -9.29
CA ALA A 174 -12.43 -16.25 -8.03
C ALA A 174 -11.89 -14.88 -7.58
N VAL A 175 -12.72 -14.10 -6.88
CA VAL A 175 -12.31 -12.81 -6.32
C VAL A 175 -12.62 -12.78 -4.83
N ALA A 176 -11.64 -12.45 -4.00
CA ALA A 176 -11.83 -12.32 -2.56
C ALA A 176 -11.34 -10.97 -2.04
N SER A 177 -11.92 -10.50 -0.94
CA SER A 177 -11.48 -9.32 -0.23
C SER A 177 -11.96 -9.36 1.22
N SER A 178 -11.33 -8.56 2.08
CA SER A 178 -11.81 -8.29 3.44
C SER A 178 -11.93 -6.81 3.73
N SER A 179 -12.82 -6.42 4.64
CA SER A 179 -13.03 -5.04 5.08
C SER A 179 -11.80 -4.44 5.75
N LEU A 180 -11.01 -5.26 6.45
CA LEU A 180 -9.71 -4.87 7.03
C LEU A 180 -8.54 -4.94 6.04
N ASN A 181 -8.81 -5.34 4.80
CA ASN A 181 -7.90 -5.16 3.66
C ASN A 181 -8.26 -3.92 2.82
N VAL A 182 -9.07 -3.02 3.38
CA VAL A 182 -9.29 -1.67 2.88
C VAL A 182 -8.60 -0.70 3.82
N PHE A 183 -7.54 -0.04 3.36
CA PHE A 183 -6.78 0.85 4.24
C PHE A 183 -7.55 2.09 4.70
N GLY A 184 -8.61 2.48 3.99
CA GLY A 184 -9.58 3.44 4.49
C GLY A 184 -10.33 3.00 5.76
N HIS A 185 -10.35 1.70 6.08
CA HIS A 185 -10.96 1.13 7.29
C HIS A 185 -9.91 0.69 8.32
N SER A 186 -8.78 0.16 7.88
CA SER A 186 -7.66 -0.27 8.74
C SER A 186 -6.32 -0.09 8.04
N CYS A 187 -5.58 0.97 8.37
CA CYS A 187 -4.32 1.31 7.73
C CYS A 187 -3.10 0.69 8.45
N ASP A 188 -3.11 -0.64 8.62
CA ASP A 188 -2.03 -1.44 9.26
C ASP A 188 -1.65 -2.62 8.35
N ASP A 189 -0.40 -2.65 7.89
CA ASP A 189 0.07 -3.69 6.97
C ASP A 189 0.31 -5.07 7.62
N LEU A 190 0.61 -5.10 8.92
CA LEU A 190 0.73 -6.35 9.68
C LEU A 190 -0.64 -7.00 9.84
N LEU A 191 -1.64 -6.22 10.26
CA LEU A 191 -3.01 -6.69 10.39
C LEU A 191 -3.59 -7.09 9.03
N ALA A 192 -3.32 -6.32 7.97
CA ALA A 192 -3.76 -6.69 6.63
C ALA A 192 -3.20 -8.03 6.14
N ALA A 193 -1.95 -8.36 6.47
CA ALA A 193 -1.38 -9.66 6.16
C ALA A 193 -2.08 -10.80 6.93
N GLU A 194 -2.36 -10.61 8.22
CA GLU A 194 -3.08 -11.58 9.07
C GLU A 194 -4.49 -11.83 8.53
N VAL A 195 -5.23 -10.76 8.27
CA VAL A 195 -6.60 -10.83 7.73
C VAL A 195 -6.60 -11.53 6.38
N MET A 196 -5.69 -11.17 5.47
CA MET A 196 -5.61 -11.84 4.17
C MET A 196 -5.30 -13.34 4.32
N ALA A 197 -4.37 -13.71 5.21
CA ALA A 197 -4.04 -15.11 5.46
C ALA A 197 -5.25 -15.90 5.97
N GLN A 198 -6.03 -15.31 6.88
CA GLN A 198 -7.24 -15.93 7.40
C GLN A 198 -8.37 -15.99 6.36
N THR A 199 -8.60 -14.93 5.59
CA THR A 199 -9.60 -14.95 4.50
C THR A 199 -9.21 -15.94 3.40
N LYS A 200 -7.93 -16.05 3.05
CA LYS A 200 -7.43 -17.07 2.10
C LYS A 200 -7.63 -18.48 2.66
N HIS A 201 -7.45 -18.69 3.96
CA HIS A 201 -7.75 -19.98 4.60
C HIS A 201 -9.22 -20.36 4.46
N VAL A 202 -10.14 -19.42 4.73
CA VAL A 202 -11.58 -19.65 4.52
C VAL A 202 -11.86 -20.01 3.06
N PHE A 203 -11.26 -19.29 2.11
CA PHE A 203 -11.37 -19.61 0.69
C PHE A 203 -10.93 -21.05 0.39
N GLU A 204 -9.76 -21.47 0.89
CA GLU A 204 -9.20 -22.80 0.64
C GLU A 204 -10.07 -23.91 1.26
N GLN A 205 -10.73 -23.65 2.39
CA GLN A 205 -11.62 -24.59 3.05
C GLN A 205 -12.95 -24.78 2.32
N ASP A 206 -13.51 -23.71 1.77
CA ASP A 206 -14.87 -23.72 1.22
C ASP A 206 -14.88 -23.94 -0.29
N PHE A 207 -13.86 -23.46 -1.00
CA PHE A 207 -13.78 -23.47 -2.47
C PHE A 207 -12.62 -24.32 -3.01
N GLY A 208 -11.62 -24.64 -2.17
CA GLY A 208 -10.45 -25.42 -2.54
C GLY A 208 -9.22 -24.55 -2.83
N ALA A 209 -8.04 -25.17 -2.84
CA ALA A 209 -6.79 -24.45 -2.96
C ALA A 209 -6.60 -23.83 -4.37
N PRO A 210 -6.36 -22.51 -4.49
CA PRO A 210 -6.10 -21.91 -5.79
C PRO A 210 -4.74 -22.35 -6.31
N ARG A 211 -4.63 -22.50 -7.63
CA ARG A 211 -3.35 -22.72 -8.32
C ARG A 211 -2.39 -21.57 -8.08
N TRP A 212 -2.90 -20.34 -8.02
CA TRP A 212 -2.15 -19.14 -7.61
C TRP A 212 -3.09 -18.01 -7.19
N THR A 213 -2.53 -17.05 -6.44
CA THR A 213 -3.24 -15.86 -5.97
C THR A 213 -2.58 -14.58 -6.49
N ILE A 214 -3.34 -13.70 -7.13
CA ILE A 214 -2.89 -12.39 -7.60
C ILE A 214 -3.39 -11.31 -6.63
N GLY A 215 -2.49 -10.46 -6.15
CA GLY A 215 -2.86 -9.27 -5.38
C GLY A 215 -3.22 -8.12 -6.31
N TRP A 216 -4.33 -7.43 -6.05
CA TRP A 216 -4.84 -6.36 -6.90
C TRP A 216 -5.26 -5.14 -6.08
N GLY A 217 -4.59 -4.01 -6.24
CA GLY A 217 -4.97 -2.81 -5.47
C GLY A 217 -4.26 -1.54 -5.89
N CYS A 218 -4.92 -0.41 -5.66
CA CYS A 218 -4.38 0.93 -5.90
C CYS A 218 -4.17 1.68 -4.59
N SER A 219 -3.22 2.62 -4.55
CA SER A 219 -3.05 3.52 -3.41
C SER A 219 -2.76 2.72 -2.13
N GLY A 220 -3.61 2.80 -1.10
CA GLY A 220 -3.65 1.89 0.06
C GLY A 220 -3.42 0.42 -0.29
N GLY A 221 -4.12 -0.09 -1.30
CA GLY A 221 -4.02 -1.48 -1.72
C GLY A 221 -2.70 -1.85 -2.39
N SER A 222 -1.95 -0.88 -2.91
CA SER A 222 -0.67 -1.14 -3.58
C SER A 222 0.41 -1.59 -2.61
N TYR A 223 0.54 -0.89 -1.48
CA TYR A 223 1.54 -1.25 -0.48
C TYR A 223 1.08 -2.41 0.41
N GLN A 224 -0.22 -2.68 0.55
CA GLN A 224 -0.69 -3.99 1.04
C GLN A 224 -0.11 -5.12 0.20
N GLY A 225 -0.32 -5.09 -1.12
CA GLY A 225 0.22 -6.11 -2.02
C GLY A 225 1.75 -6.24 -1.94
N HIS A 226 2.47 -5.11 -1.92
CA HIS A 226 3.94 -5.12 -1.79
C HIS A 226 4.41 -5.70 -0.44
N GLN A 227 3.91 -5.19 0.68
CA GLN A 227 4.38 -5.56 2.02
C GLN A 227 3.95 -6.99 2.41
N ILE A 228 2.76 -7.42 1.99
CA ILE A 228 2.30 -8.81 2.18
C ILE A 228 3.21 -9.77 1.39
N ALA A 229 3.45 -9.49 0.10
CA ALA A 229 4.31 -10.34 -0.72
C ALA A 229 5.75 -10.37 -0.21
N ASP A 230 6.28 -9.24 0.28
CA ASP A 230 7.65 -9.17 0.79
C ASP A 230 7.81 -9.88 2.13
N ASN A 231 6.90 -9.63 3.09
CA ASN A 231 7.06 -10.11 4.46
C ASN A 231 6.45 -11.49 4.71
N TYR A 232 5.46 -11.91 3.91
CA TYR A 232 4.69 -13.15 4.10
C TYR A 232 4.61 -13.93 2.76
N PRO A 233 5.75 -14.41 2.23
CA PRO A 233 5.82 -15.13 0.97
C PRO A 233 4.92 -16.36 0.96
N GLY A 234 4.23 -16.59 -0.17
CA GLY A 234 3.27 -17.69 -0.35
C GLY A 234 1.80 -17.27 -0.24
N LEU A 235 1.51 -16.08 0.30
CA LEU A 235 0.15 -15.53 0.26
C LEU A 235 -0.22 -15.03 -1.15
N LEU A 236 0.73 -14.39 -1.84
CA LEU A 236 0.59 -13.85 -3.18
C LEU A 236 1.64 -14.45 -4.13
N ASP A 237 1.22 -14.84 -5.33
CA ASP A 237 2.08 -15.34 -6.42
C ASP A 237 2.44 -14.26 -7.44
N GLY A 238 1.76 -13.11 -7.41
CA GLY A 238 2.03 -11.95 -8.25
C GLY A 238 1.20 -10.75 -7.79
N VAL A 239 1.66 -9.54 -8.09
CA VAL A 239 1.05 -8.29 -7.63
C VAL A 239 0.79 -7.35 -8.81
N ILE A 240 -0.46 -6.91 -8.96
CA ILE A 240 -0.86 -5.80 -9.83
C ILE A 240 -1.15 -4.61 -8.92
N ALA A 241 -0.19 -3.69 -8.86
CA ALA A 241 -0.25 -2.51 -8.02
C ALA A 241 -0.58 -1.26 -8.86
N GLY A 242 -1.67 -0.59 -8.55
CA GLY A 242 -2.08 0.68 -9.13
C GLY A 242 -1.61 1.89 -8.33
N CYS A 243 -1.37 3.03 -9.00
CA CYS A 243 -1.12 4.33 -8.35
C CYS A 243 -0.22 4.21 -7.10
N SER A 244 0.85 3.44 -7.28
CA SER A 244 1.52 2.70 -6.20
C SER A 244 2.25 3.56 -5.17
N PHE A 245 2.39 3.02 -3.95
CA PHE A 245 3.42 3.40 -2.98
C PHE A 245 4.22 2.16 -2.58
N PRO A 246 5.50 2.30 -2.15
CA PRO A 246 6.25 1.17 -1.64
C PRO A 246 5.75 0.71 -0.27
N ASP A 247 5.41 1.64 0.62
CA ASP A 247 4.92 1.39 1.98
C ASP A 247 4.18 2.64 2.52
N VAL A 248 3.42 2.44 3.62
CA VAL A 248 2.70 3.51 4.30
C VAL A 248 3.63 4.43 5.10
N GLY A 249 4.58 3.89 5.85
CA GLY A 249 5.33 4.61 6.86
C GLY A 249 6.34 5.61 6.31
N PHE A 250 6.95 5.32 5.16
CA PHE A 250 8.15 6.02 4.69
C PHE A 250 8.03 6.48 3.25
N GLY A 251 7.53 5.62 2.35
CA GLY A 251 7.17 6.03 1.00
C GLY A 251 6.14 7.15 1.01
N THR A 252 5.13 7.00 1.88
CA THR A 252 3.97 7.91 1.95
C THR A 252 4.10 8.88 3.13
N SER A 253 4.06 8.39 4.38
CA SER A 253 4.00 9.22 5.58
C SER A 253 5.17 10.18 5.77
N GLN A 254 6.40 9.81 5.38
CA GLN A 254 7.55 10.73 5.45
C GLN A 254 7.45 11.91 4.46
N MET A 255 6.96 11.67 3.23
CA MET A 255 6.72 12.75 2.26
C MET A 255 5.70 13.76 2.80
N LEU A 256 4.66 13.24 3.46
CA LEU A 256 3.56 14.05 4.00
C LEU A 256 4.02 14.82 5.24
N PHE A 257 4.79 14.17 6.11
CA PHE A 257 5.46 14.81 7.24
C PHE A 257 6.28 16.02 6.77
N ASP A 258 7.12 15.84 5.75
CA ASP A 258 7.92 16.96 5.22
C ASP A 258 7.06 18.08 4.63
N SER A 259 5.99 17.69 3.93
CA SER A 259 5.06 18.63 3.33
C SER A 259 4.34 19.46 4.40
N ARG A 260 3.94 18.82 5.51
CA ARG A 260 3.33 19.50 6.66
C ARG A 260 4.29 20.47 7.32
N VAL A 261 5.52 20.05 7.58
CA VAL A 261 6.54 20.90 8.20
C VAL A 261 6.86 22.12 7.32
N LEU A 262 7.00 21.93 6.00
CA LEU A 262 7.16 23.05 5.06
C LEU A 262 5.93 23.97 5.01
N LYS A 263 4.73 23.41 4.93
CA LYS A 263 3.48 24.17 4.86
C LYS A 263 3.28 25.03 6.10
N ASN A 264 3.51 24.47 7.29
CA ASN A 264 3.45 25.19 8.56
C ASN A 264 4.41 26.39 8.57
N TRP A 265 5.64 26.21 8.08
CA TRP A 265 6.61 27.30 8.01
C TRP A 265 6.19 28.41 7.03
N PHE A 266 5.74 28.05 5.83
CA PHE A 266 5.30 29.05 4.83
C PHE A 266 4.07 29.82 5.28
N ASP A 267 3.12 29.16 5.96
CA ASP A 267 1.93 29.81 6.50
C ASP A 267 2.28 30.80 7.62
N ALA A 268 3.28 30.48 8.44
CA ALA A 268 3.79 31.37 9.49
C ALA A 268 4.63 32.54 8.94
N HIS A 269 5.12 32.46 7.70
CA HIS A 269 5.98 33.47 7.07
C HIS A 269 5.42 33.91 5.70
N PRO A 270 4.22 34.50 5.67
CA PRO A 270 3.59 34.89 4.40
C PRO A 270 4.46 35.89 3.63
N GLY A 271 4.62 35.67 2.33
CA GLY A 271 5.39 36.53 1.43
C GLY A 271 6.91 36.29 1.43
N SER A 272 7.44 35.42 2.30
CA SER A 272 8.87 35.06 2.31
C SER A 272 9.32 34.30 1.05
N PHE A 273 8.40 33.54 0.44
CA PHE A 273 8.59 32.78 -0.79
C PHE A 273 7.40 33.00 -1.72
N THR A 274 7.66 33.16 -3.01
CA THR A 274 6.59 33.12 -4.03
C THR A 274 6.04 31.70 -4.18
N SER A 275 4.84 31.56 -4.76
CA SER A 275 4.24 30.24 -5.02
C SER A 275 5.15 29.32 -5.85
N ALA A 276 5.82 29.86 -6.88
CA ALA A 276 6.78 29.09 -7.69
C ALA A 276 8.00 28.65 -6.88
N GLN A 277 8.46 29.47 -5.93
CA GLN A 277 9.56 29.11 -5.04
C GLN A 277 9.16 28.04 -4.02
N GLN A 278 7.97 28.13 -3.43
CA GLN A 278 7.43 27.07 -2.56
C GLN A 278 7.31 25.75 -3.31
N GLN A 279 6.82 25.79 -4.55
CA GLN A 279 6.75 24.61 -5.42
C GLN A 279 8.15 24.02 -5.69
N ALA A 280 9.15 24.86 -5.99
CA ALA A 280 10.53 24.40 -6.20
C ALA A 280 11.14 23.78 -4.94
N VAL A 281 10.86 24.35 -3.76
CA VAL A 281 11.31 23.80 -2.47
C VAL A 281 10.65 22.45 -2.17
N ALA A 282 9.36 22.32 -2.45
CA ALA A 282 8.61 21.09 -2.21
C ALA A 282 8.89 20.00 -3.24
N GLY A 283 9.25 20.36 -4.47
CA GLY A 283 9.60 19.43 -5.55
C GLY A 283 8.43 18.87 -6.34
N PHE A 284 7.20 19.35 -6.08
CA PHE A 284 5.99 18.88 -6.73
C PHE A 284 5.72 19.53 -8.09
N GLY A 285 4.88 18.88 -8.91
CA GLY A 285 4.56 19.33 -10.27
C GLY A 285 3.62 20.52 -10.36
N VAL A 286 2.88 20.82 -9.30
CA VAL A 286 1.92 21.93 -9.24
C VAL A 286 1.99 22.64 -7.87
N PRO A 287 1.62 23.94 -7.79
CA PRO A 287 1.66 24.69 -6.54
C PRO A 287 0.79 24.12 -5.40
N ASN A 288 -0.42 23.67 -5.72
CA ASN A 288 -1.39 23.21 -4.70
C ASN A 288 -1.01 21.85 -4.08
N ALA A 289 -0.07 21.12 -4.68
CA ALA A 289 0.36 19.82 -4.17
C ALA A 289 0.95 19.90 -2.76
N LEU A 290 1.63 20.99 -2.39
CA LEU A 290 2.15 21.14 -1.04
C LEU A 290 1.01 21.19 0.00
N ALA A 291 -0.06 21.93 -0.28
CA ALA A 291 -1.22 22.00 0.60
C ALA A 291 -1.96 20.65 0.66
N SER A 292 -2.14 19.98 -0.49
CA SER A 292 -2.75 18.65 -0.58
C SER A 292 -1.96 17.59 0.21
N MET A 293 -0.63 17.54 0.04
CA MET A 293 0.23 16.62 0.80
C MET A 293 0.25 16.95 2.29
N SER A 294 0.25 18.24 2.63
CA SER A 294 0.14 18.67 4.03
C SER A 294 -1.18 18.21 4.64
N ASP A 295 -2.33 18.36 3.98
CA ASP A 295 -3.61 17.84 4.48
C ASP A 295 -3.58 16.32 4.66
N GLY A 296 -2.94 15.60 3.73
CA GLY A 296 -2.68 14.17 3.89
C GLY A 296 -1.95 13.82 5.19
N ALA A 297 -1.10 14.69 5.71
CA ALA A 297 -0.36 14.42 6.95
C ALA A 297 -1.24 14.31 8.22
N LYS A 298 -2.56 14.56 8.14
CA LYS A 298 -3.49 14.30 9.27
C LYS A 298 -3.48 12.85 9.77
N ARG A 299 -3.00 11.89 8.98
CA ARG A 299 -2.76 10.49 9.42
C ARG A 299 -1.61 10.34 10.45
N LEU A 300 -0.89 11.43 10.71
CA LEU A 300 0.18 11.52 11.73
C LEU A 300 -0.30 12.22 13.00
N ASP A 301 -1.52 12.75 12.97
CA ASP A 301 -2.12 13.59 14.01
C ASP A 301 -3.17 12.75 14.77
N PRO A 302 -3.00 12.55 16.09
CA PRO A 302 -3.78 11.59 16.86
C PRO A 302 -5.25 11.97 17.08
N ASP A 303 -5.63 13.22 16.90
CA ASP A 303 -7.01 13.68 17.09
C ASP A 303 -7.64 14.29 15.83
N ALA A 304 -6.89 14.41 14.74
CA ALA A 304 -7.39 15.03 13.51
C ALA A 304 -8.61 14.34 12.88
N GLU A 305 -8.58 13.02 12.69
CA GLU A 305 -9.60 12.30 11.90
C GLU A 305 -9.92 10.92 12.43
N PHE A 306 -11.20 10.71 12.75
CA PHE A 306 -11.82 9.43 13.05
C PHE A 306 -13.11 9.29 12.24
N ASP A 307 -13.46 8.06 11.89
CA ASP A 307 -14.80 7.80 11.38
C ASP A 307 -15.87 8.04 12.45
N GLY A 308 -17.10 8.31 12.00
CA GLY A 308 -18.26 8.48 12.88
C GLY A 308 -18.59 7.24 13.72
N SER A 309 -18.19 6.04 13.28
CA SER A 309 -18.40 4.80 14.04
C SER A 309 -17.57 4.69 15.31
N VAL A 310 -16.48 5.46 15.43
CA VAL A 310 -15.68 5.55 16.66
C VAL A 310 -16.24 6.70 17.53
N PRO A 311 -16.89 6.46 18.68
CA PRO A 311 -17.55 7.53 19.45
C PRO A 311 -16.56 8.59 19.98
N PRO A 312 -16.92 9.90 19.99
CA PRO A 312 -16.02 10.96 20.47
C PRO A 312 -15.44 10.73 21.87
N GLU A 313 -16.21 10.13 22.78
CA GLU A 313 -15.82 9.89 24.17
C GLU A 313 -14.68 8.87 24.35
N VAL A 314 -14.39 8.04 23.35
CA VAL A 314 -13.25 7.11 23.39
C VAL A 314 -12.01 7.66 22.69
N ARG A 315 -12.15 8.72 21.89
CA ARG A 315 -11.06 9.30 21.10
C ARG A 315 -10.11 10.08 21.98
N TYR A 316 -8.84 10.05 21.61
CA TYR A 316 -7.80 10.86 22.24
C TYR A 316 -8.14 12.34 22.14
N ASP A 317 -7.93 13.04 23.25
CA ASP A 317 -7.87 14.50 23.31
C ASP A 317 -6.86 14.85 24.40
N ALA A 318 -5.84 15.65 24.07
CA ALA A 318 -4.72 15.91 24.96
C ALA A 318 -5.14 16.54 26.32
N ALA A 319 -6.26 17.25 26.36
CA ALA A 319 -6.73 17.96 27.55
C ALA A 319 -7.79 17.19 28.34
N THR A 320 -8.70 16.51 27.65
CA THR A 320 -9.93 15.95 28.22
C THR A 320 -9.99 14.43 28.20
N ASN A 321 -9.25 13.77 27.29
CA ASN A 321 -9.13 12.32 27.24
C ASN A 321 -7.71 11.88 26.81
N PRO A 322 -6.68 12.15 27.63
CA PRO A 322 -5.27 11.94 27.26
C PRO A 322 -4.88 10.46 27.14
N THR A 323 -5.76 9.54 27.54
CA THR A 323 -5.58 8.08 27.41
C THR A 323 -6.50 7.47 26.36
N GLY A 324 -7.21 8.29 25.58
CA GLY A 324 -8.11 7.82 24.54
C GLY A 324 -7.38 7.16 23.36
N ALA A 325 -8.17 6.54 22.49
CA ALA A 325 -7.71 5.92 21.25
C ALA A 325 -7.11 6.98 20.31
N ARG A 326 -5.89 6.78 19.79
CA ARG A 326 -5.14 7.76 19.00
C ARG A 326 -5.18 7.42 17.51
N GLY A 327 -5.63 8.34 16.68
CA GLY A 327 -5.88 8.14 15.26
C GLY A 327 -4.65 8.32 14.36
N THR A 328 -3.54 7.65 14.66
CA THR A 328 -2.32 7.74 13.83
C THR A 328 -1.94 6.40 13.21
N VAL A 329 -1.24 6.46 12.06
CA VAL A 329 -0.62 5.25 11.45
C VAL A 329 0.35 4.54 12.40
N TRP A 330 0.92 5.25 13.38
CA TRP A 330 1.87 4.68 14.33
C TRP A 330 1.14 3.96 15.47
N ASP A 331 0.08 4.58 16.01
CA ASP A 331 -0.76 4.01 17.06
C ASP A 331 -1.53 2.78 16.57
N HIS A 332 -2.01 2.82 15.33
CA HIS A 332 -2.60 1.65 14.67
C HIS A 332 -1.53 0.54 14.48
N GLY A 333 -0.33 0.90 14.00
CA GLY A 333 0.80 -0.02 13.83
C GLY A 333 1.62 -0.34 15.10
N ARG A 334 1.08 -0.10 16.31
CA ARG A 334 1.85 -0.18 17.58
C ARG A 334 2.46 -1.56 17.85
N ASN A 335 1.85 -2.62 17.34
CA ASN A 335 2.39 -3.97 17.47
C ASN A 335 3.77 -4.09 16.83
N THR A 336 4.02 -3.32 15.76
CA THR A 336 5.33 -3.27 15.12
C THR A 336 6.27 -2.23 15.74
N TYR A 337 5.84 -0.96 15.81
CA TYR A 337 6.73 0.13 16.23
C TYR A 337 7.05 0.13 17.73
N GLY A 338 6.25 -0.59 18.52
CA GLY A 338 6.36 -0.62 19.97
C GLY A 338 5.74 0.60 20.62
N VAL A 339 5.78 0.60 21.96
CA VAL A 339 5.09 1.58 22.81
C VAL A 339 6.11 2.29 23.70
N ASP A 340 5.93 3.58 23.90
CA ASP A 340 6.67 4.34 24.91
C ASP A 340 6.05 4.06 26.29
N PRO A 341 6.79 3.45 27.25
CA PRO A 341 6.25 3.17 28.57
C PRO A 341 5.93 4.43 29.39
N ALA A 342 6.45 5.60 29.02
CA ALA A 342 6.17 6.84 29.73
C ALA A 342 4.79 7.41 29.38
N THR A 343 4.36 7.29 28.12
CA THR A 343 3.11 7.88 27.61
C THR A 343 2.03 6.85 27.32
N GLY A 344 2.42 5.61 27.01
CA GLY A 344 1.52 4.56 26.51
C GLY A 344 1.24 4.66 25.00
N PHE A 345 1.78 5.66 24.32
CA PHE A 345 1.58 5.89 22.88
C PHE A 345 2.52 5.04 22.04
N ALA A 346 2.17 4.81 20.77
CA ALA A 346 3.11 4.20 19.85
C ALA A 346 4.36 5.07 19.65
N ARG A 347 5.49 4.41 19.45
CA ARG A 347 6.75 5.07 19.14
C ARG A 347 6.74 5.55 17.69
N ILE A 348 7.24 6.77 17.45
CA ILE A 348 7.17 7.44 16.14
C ILE A 348 8.53 7.39 15.43
N PRO A 349 8.61 6.83 14.21
CA PRO A 349 9.86 6.76 13.45
C PRO A 349 10.11 7.99 12.56
N SER A 350 9.34 9.07 12.66
CA SER A 350 9.55 10.29 11.83
C SER A 350 10.82 11.05 12.22
N ASP A 351 11.53 11.60 11.24
CA ASP A 351 12.78 12.34 11.45
C ASP A 351 12.94 13.44 10.39
N ASN A 352 13.44 14.61 10.76
CA ASN A 352 13.97 15.59 9.80
C ASN A 352 15.25 16.29 10.24
N THR A 353 16.00 15.69 11.17
CA THR A 353 17.29 16.21 11.61
C THR A 353 18.31 16.13 10.47
N GLY A 354 19.04 17.23 10.24
CA GLY A 354 20.04 17.34 9.16
C GLY A 354 19.48 17.44 7.74
N VAL A 355 18.15 17.39 7.55
CA VAL A 355 17.52 17.54 6.23
C VAL A 355 17.57 18.99 5.77
N GLN A 356 18.06 19.19 4.54
CA GLN A 356 18.28 20.49 3.92
C GLN A 356 17.14 20.85 2.96
N TYR A 357 15.98 21.24 3.49
CA TYR A 357 14.84 21.55 2.64
C TYR A 357 15.15 22.67 1.64
N GLY A 358 14.76 22.48 0.38
CA GLY A 358 15.04 23.44 -0.70
C GLY A 358 16.48 23.44 -1.23
N LEU A 359 17.33 22.48 -0.85
CA LEU A 359 18.72 22.44 -1.31
C LEU A 359 18.85 22.48 -2.83
N GLN A 360 18.10 21.64 -3.57
CA GLN A 360 18.15 21.66 -5.02
C GLN A 360 17.56 22.96 -5.60
N ALA A 361 16.48 23.50 -5.02
CA ALA A 361 15.91 24.77 -5.44
C ALA A 361 16.91 25.94 -5.31
N TRP A 362 17.74 25.93 -4.27
CA TRP A 362 18.82 26.90 -4.12
C TRP A 362 19.93 26.69 -5.15
N ARG A 363 20.37 25.44 -5.36
CA ARG A 363 21.39 25.11 -6.38
C ARG A 363 20.97 25.51 -7.79
N ASP A 364 19.68 25.39 -8.09
CA ASP A 364 19.09 25.77 -9.37
C ASP A 364 18.81 27.28 -9.48
N GLY A 365 19.07 28.06 -8.43
CA GLY A 365 18.85 29.50 -8.39
C GLY A 365 17.39 29.94 -8.26
N ALA A 366 16.47 29.00 -7.98
CA ALA A 366 15.06 29.32 -7.77
C ALA A 366 14.83 30.10 -6.47
N ILE A 367 15.65 29.85 -5.44
CA ILE A 367 15.65 30.56 -4.17
C ILE A 367 17.05 31.08 -3.84
N THR A 368 17.13 32.14 -3.03
CA THR A 368 18.42 32.70 -2.59
C THR A 368 19.03 31.85 -1.48
N ALA A 369 20.34 32.03 -1.24
CA ALA A 369 21.01 31.42 -0.09
C ALA A 369 20.39 31.87 1.24
N ASP A 370 19.95 33.13 1.34
CA ASP A 370 19.32 33.64 2.57
C ASP A 370 17.94 33.00 2.78
N GLN A 371 17.13 32.86 1.73
CA GLN A 371 15.87 32.10 1.78
C GLN A 371 16.09 30.65 2.24
N PHE A 372 17.10 29.97 1.70
CA PHE A 372 17.45 28.60 2.12
C PHE A 372 17.84 28.52 3.60
N LEU A 373 18.64 29.48 4.09
CA LEU A 373 19.08 29.53 5.48
C LEU A 373 17.95 29.94 6.44
N ASP A 374 17.10 30.90 6.06
CA ASP A 374 15.91 31.30 6.83
C ASP A 374 14.95 30.13 7.02
N LEU A 375 14.65 29.42 5.93
CA LEU A 375 13.82 28.22 5.96
C LEU A 375 14.42 27.19 6.92
N ASN A 376 15.66 26.76 6.69
CA ASN A 376 16.23 25.65 7.46
C ASN A 376 16.53 26.00 8.94
N ALA A 377 16.70 27.28 9.26
CA ALA A 377 16.81 27.77 10.63
C ALA A 377 15.48 27.70 11.39
N GLY A 378 14.35 27.94 10.70
CA GLY A 378 13.04 28.09 11.33
C GLY A 378 12.05 26.94 11.09
N VAL A 379 12.33 26.00 10.17
CA VAL A 379 11.35 25.00 9.72
C VAL A 379 10.83 24.09 10.84
N GLY A 380 11.67 23.81 11.84
CA GLY A 380 11.29 23.00 12.99
C GLY A 380 10.86 21.57 12.64
N GLY A 381 9.91 21.04 13.40
CA GLY A 381 9.38 19.68 13.28
C GLY A 381 7.96 19.58 13.83
N LEU A 382 7.50 18.36 14.07
CA LEU A 382 6.24 18.05 14.74
C LEU A 382 6.50 17.30 16.06
N ASP A 383 5.69 17.55 17.08
CA ASP A 383 5.67 16.75 18.31
C ASP A 383 4.78 15.49 18.16
N VAL A 384 4.55 14.80 19.29
CA VAL A 384 3.79 13.55 19.35
C VAL A 384 2.32 13.74 18.96
N ASP A 385 1.79 14.96 19.07
CA ASP A 385 0.42 15.31 18.71
C ASP A 385 0.38 16.09 17.38
N ALA A 386 1.42 15.91 16.55
CA ALA A 386 1.60 16.55 15.25
C ALA A 386 1.58 18.10 15.27
N ASN A 387 1.73 18.73 16.43
CA ASN A 387 1.82 20.18 16.54
C ASN A 387 3.20 20.68 16.08
N PRO A 388 3.28 21.84 15.40
CA PRO A 388 4.55 22.41 14.99
C PRO A 388 5.42 22.77 16.20
N THR A 389 6.70 22.42 16.13
CA THR A 389 7.70 22.73 17.16
C THR A 389 8.87 23.50 16.56
N ALA A 390 9.57 24.28 17.38
CA ALA A 390 10.78 24.99 16.95
C ALA A 390 11.96 24.05 16.67
N SER A 391 12.00 22.91 17.37
CA SER A 391 13.03 21.87 17.20
C SER A 391 12.64 20.92 16.08
N ARG A 392 13.64 20.33 15.41
CA ARG A 392 13.41 19.25 14.44
C ARG A 392 12.93 17.98 15.13
N THR A 393 12.13 17.19 14.44
CA THR A 393 11.69 15.87 14.91
C THR A 393 12.83 14.87 14.77
N THR A 394 13.03 14.07 15.81
CA THR A 394 14.00 12.97 15.83
C THR A 394 13.26 11.66 15.96
N ALA A 395 13.59 10.67 15.13
CA ALA A 395 12.93 9.36 15.21
C ALA A 395 13.25 8.67 16.53
N ASP A 396 12.23 8.02 17.11
CA ASP A 396 12.44 7.10 18.22
C ASP A 396 13.38 5.96 17.77
N PRO A 397 14.51 5.72 18.47
CA PRO A 397 15.48 4.71 18.07
C PRO A 397 14.92 3.28 17.99
N VAL A 398 13.97 2.92 18.85
CA VAL A 398 13.33 1.61 18.84
C VAL A 398 12.38 1.52 17.64
N ALA A 399 11.51 2.51 17.42
CA ALA A 399 10.62 2.49 16.25
C ALA A 399 11.40 2.44 14.93
N ARG A 400 12.49 3.21 14.83
CA ARG A 400 13.37 3.22 13.66
C ARG A 400 14.00 1.85 13.43
N HIS A 401 14.54 1.22 14.47
CA HIS A 401 15.11 -0.12 14.36
C HIS A 401 14.05 -1.14 13.93
N ASN A 402 12.92 -1.15 14.64
CA ASN A 402 11.81 -2.08 14.38
C ASN A 402 11.30 -1.94 12.95
N ALA A 403 11.16 -0.72 12.41
CA ALA A 403 10.70 -0.49 11.05
C ALA A 403 11.52 -1.24 9.99
N TYR A 404 12.85 -1.27 10.13
CA TYR A 404 13.71 -2.05 9.23
C TYR A 404 13.70 -3.53 9.58
N ALA A 405 13.86 -3.87 10.87
CA ALA A 405 13.99 -5.25 11.32
C ALA A 405 12.75 -6.10 11.01
N THR A 406 11.57 -5.48 10.97
CA THR A 406 10.29 -6.17 10.75
C THR A 406 9.76 -6.08 9.32
N GLY A 407 10.46 -5.39 8.42
CA GLY A 407 10.02 -5.23 7.02
C GLY A 407 8.83 -4.28 6.81
N ARG A 408 8.48 -3.44 7.80
CA ARG A 408 7.51 -2.34 7.61
C ARG A 408 8.04 -1.26 6.68
N MET A 409 9.36 -1.03 6.71
CA MET A 409 10.05 -0.44 5.57
C MET A 409 10.16 -1.52 4.48
N LEU A 410 9.43 -1.35 3.36
CA LEU A 410 9.50 -2.32 2.26
C LEU A 410 10.95 -2.57 1.84
N TYR A 411 11.40 -3.82 1.91
CA TYR A 411 12.76 -4.23 1.57
C TYR A 411 12.88 -4.58 0.09
N GLY A 412 11.93 -5.35 -0.45
CA GLY A 412 11.84 -5.79 -1.84
C GLY A 412 12.75 -6.97 -2.19
N GLY A 413 13.56 -7.46 -1.26
CA GLY A 413 14.44 -8.61 -1.46
C GLY A 413 13.99 -9.89 -0.76
N ASN A 414 12.85 -9.87 -0.06
CA ASN A 414 12.25 -11.07 0.47
C ASN A 414 11.26 -11.61 -0.58
N GLY A 415 10.03 -11.99 -0.20
CA GLY A 415 9.10 -12.64 -1.12
C GLY A 415 8.70 -11.79 -2.33
N LEU A 416 8.73 -10.45 -2.23
CA LEU A 416 8.37 -9.57 -3.34
C LEU A 416 9.40 -9.67 -4.48
N GLY A 417 10.66 -9.92 -4.17
CA GLY A 417 11.71 -10.17 -5.16
C GLY A 417 11.47 -11.46 -5.97
N ASP A 418 10.70 -12.39 -5.42
CA ASP A 418 10.47 -13.72 -5.97
C ASP A 418 9.10 -13.89 -6.63
N VAL A 419 8.35 -12.80 -6.83
CA VAL A 419 7.06 -12.79 -7.57
C VAL A 419 7.00 -11.72 -8.66
N PRO A 420 6.25 -11.94 -9.75
CA PRO A 420 5.89 -10.91 -10.73
C PRO A 420 5.23 -9.67 -10.13
N LEU A 421 5.63 -8.49 -10.61
CA LEU A 421 5.04 -7.20 -10.26
C LEU A 421 4.70 -6.42 -11.54
N ILE A 422 3.42 -6.06 -11.69
CA ILE A 422 2.97 -5.07 -12.67
C ILE A 422 2.53 -3.82 -11.90
N ASP A 423 3.30 -2.74 -12.07
CA ASP A 423 3.00 -1.42 -11.53
C ASP A 423 2.24 -0.63 -12.61
N TYR A 424 0.95 -0.44 -12.40
CA TYR A 424 0.08 0.36 -13.24
C TYR A 424 -0.09 1.76 -12.66
N ARG A 425 -0.10 2.78 -13.53
CA ARG A 425 -0.32 4.16 -13.10
C ARG A 425 -1.12 4.97 -14.12
N ALA A 426 -2.30 5.41 -13.70
CA ALA A 426 -2.93 6.61 -14.22
C ALA A 426 -2.16 7.85 -13.73
N TYR A 427 -1.76 8.72 -14.65
CA TYR A 427 -0.89 9.86 -14.35
C TYR A 427 -1.64 11.04 -13.73
N THR A 428 -1.28 11.41 -12.49
CA THR A 428 -1.95 12.47 -11.72
C THR A 428 -1.03 13.56 -11.19
N ASP A 429 0.29 13.47 -11.34
CA ASP A 429 1.25 14.43 -10.75
C ASP A 429 1.00 15.90 -11.15
N GLN A 430 0.28 16.14 -12.26
CA GLN A 430 -0.06 17.47 -12.79
C GLN A 430 -1.52 17.90 -12.55
N GLN A 431 -2.31 17.14 -11.79
CA GLN A 431 -3.66 17.56 -11.41
C GLN A 431 -3.60 18.87 -10.61
N SER A 432 -4.41 19.86 -10.98
CA SER A 432 -4.30 21.23 -10.45
C SER A 432 -4.53 21.35 -8.94
N GLY A 433 -5.28 20.43 -8.34
CA GLY A 433 -5.48 20.35 -6.88
C GLY A 433 -4.28 19.74 -6.14
N GLY A 434 -3.36 19.10 -6.86
CA GLY A 434 -2.32 18.24 -6.29
C GLY A 434 -2.89 16.89 -5.86
N ASP A 435 -2.19 15.82 -6.24
CA ASP A 435 -2.60 14.45 -5.93
C ASP A 435 -1.45 13.69 -5.27
N ILE A 436 -1.78 12.79 -4.34
CA ILE A 436 -0.78 12.05 -3.54
C ILE A 436 -0.10 10.94 -4.34
N HIS A 437 -0.71 10.48 -5.44
CA HIS A 437 -0.23 9.36 -6.24
C HIS A 437 0.86 9.80 -7.22
N MET A 438 1.95 10.29 -6.66
CA MET A 438 3.11 10.76 -7.40
C MET A 438 3.84 9.61 -8.12
N ARG A 439 4.14 9.79 -9.42
CA ARG A 439 4.82 8.79 -10.26
C ARG A 439 6.17 8.34 -9.73
N TYR A 440 6.85 9.16 -8.91
CA TYR A 440 8.14 8.78 -8.34
C TYR A 440 8.06 7.54 -7.45
N GLN A 441 6.89 7.23 -6.88
CA GLN A 441 6.70 6.11 -5.98
C GLN A 441 6.89 4.75 -6.67
N SER A 442 6.49 4.62 -7.94
CA SER A 442 6.79 3.43 -8.75
C SER A 442 8.32 3.22 -8.83
N PHE A 443 9.09 4.31 -9.01
CA PHE A 443 10.55 4.28 -9.02
C PHE A 443 11.17 4.04 -7.64
N SER A 444 10.48 4.42 -6.57
CA SER A 444 10.88 4.11 -5.20
C SER A 444 10.88 2.60 -4.96
N THR A 445 9.78 1.91 -5.32
CA THR A 445 9.69 0.45 -5.29
C THR A 445 10.77 -0.19 -6.16
N ARG A 446 10.95 0.29 -7.40
CA ARG A 446 12.00 -0.19 -8.31
C ARG A 446 13.40 -0.07 -7.72
N ALA A 447 13.72 1.07 -7.10
CA ALA A 447 15.03 1.32 -6.52
C ALA A 447 15.32 0.36 -5.36
N ARG A 448 14.30 0.00 -4.56
CA ARG A 448 14.42 -0.99 -3.49
C ARG A 448 14.63 -2.40 -4.03
N LEU A 449 13.85 -2.80 -5.05
CA LEU A 449 14.06 -4.07 -5.76
C LEU A 449 15.50 -4.20 -6.29
N VAL A 450 16.00 -3.17 -6.99
CA VAL A 450 17.38 -3.16 -7.51
C VAL A 450 18.40 -3.24 -6.38
N ALA A 451 18.21 -2.49 -5.30
CA ALA A 451 19.13 -2.49 -4.17
C ALA A 451 19.21 -3.85 -3.47
N ALA A 452 18.10 -4.59 -3.40
CA ALA A 452 18.02 -5.87 -2.70
C ALA A 452 18.39 -7.07 -3.59
N ASN A 453 18.06 -7.03 -4.90
CA ASN A 453 18.18 -8.18 -5.81
C ASN A 453 19.27 -8.00 -6.89
N GLY A 454 19.80 -6.79 -7.05
CA GLY A 454 20.74 -6.43 -8.13
C GLY A 454 20.06 -5.96 -9.42
N ASP A 455 18.79 -6.29 -9.62
CA ASP A 455 17.96 -5.79 -10.71
C ASP A 455 16.47 -5.70 -10.30
N ALA A 456 15.60 -5.33 -11.24
CA ALA A 456 14.15 -5.29 -11.07
C ALA A 456 13.44 -6.01 -12.23
N GLY A 457 13.98 -7.15 -12.66
CA GLY A 457 13.49 -7.96 -13.76
C GLY A 457 12.10 -8.53 -13.51
N ASN A 458 11.71 -8.63 -12.23
CA ASN A 458 10.37 -8.98 -11.78
C ASN A 458 9.36 -7.81 -11.80
N GLN A 459 9.74 -6.59 -12.20
CA GLN A 459 8.82 -5.45 -12.26
C GLN A 459 8.64 -4.88 -13.69
N VAL A 460 7.39 -4.66 -14.09
CA VAL A 460 7.00 -3.90 -15.27
C VAL A 460 6.14 -2.70 -14.89
N MET A 461 6.43 -1.53 -15.47
CA MET A 461 5.66 -0.31 -15.26
C MET A 461 4.82 0.04 -16.49
N LEU A 462 3.52 0.25 -16.29
CA LEU A 462 2.54 0.63 -17.31
C LEU A 462 1.93 1.98 -16.93
N THR A 463 2.13 3.02 -17.75
CA THR A 463 1.63 4.37 -17.45
C THR A 463 0.66 4.87 -18.51
N GLU A 464 -0.48 5.42 -18.11
CA GLU A 464 -1.42 6.08 -19.02
C GLU A 464 -2.00 7.35 -18.42
N SER A 465 -2.82 8.09 -19.17
CA SER A 465 -3.55 9.24 -18.63
C SER A 465 -4.66 8.79 -17.69
N ASP A 466 -5.04 9.64 -16.74
CA ASP A 466 -6.16 9.44 -15.82
C ASP A 466 -7.56 9.61 -16.45
N ALA A 467 -7.67 9.57 -17.78
CA ALA A 467 -8.93 9.78 -18.52
C ALA A 467 -10.02 8.73 -18.21
N ARG A 468 -9.64 7.56 -17.66
CA ARG A 468 -10.54 6.49 -17.23
C ARG A 468 -10.60 6.36 -15.70
N GLY A 469 -10.15 7.39 -14.98
CA GLY A 469 -9.97 7.33 -13.53
C GLY A 469 -8.64 6.68 -13.14
N LEU A 470 -8.49 6.41 -11.84
CA LEU A 470 -7.21 5.98 -11.26
C LEU A 470 -6.90 4.50 -11.42
N PHE A 471 -7.93 3.63 -11.36
CA PHE A 471 -7.76 2.17 -11.29
C PHE A 471 -9.02 1.43 -11.73
N ASP A 472 -9.43 1.68 -12.97
CA ASP A 472 -10.59 1.03 -13.59
C ASP A 472 -10.23 -0.39 -14.06
N SER A 473 -10.88 -1.41 -13.50
CA SER A 473 -10.64 -2.83 -13.81
C SER A 473 -11.12 -3.24 -15.21
N GLU A 474 -11.94 -2.42 -15.88
CA GLU A 474 -12.37 -2.63 -17.26
C GLU A 474 -11.50 -1.84 -18.26
N ALA A 475 -10.57 -1.00 -17.79
CA ALA A 475 -9.66 -0.26 -18.66
C ALA A 475 -8.78 -1.23 -19.49
N PRO A 476 -8.54 -0.95 -20.79
CA PRO A 476 -7.77 -1.85 -21.66
C PRO A 476 -6.36 -2.16 -21.16
N VAL A 477 -5.69 -1.22 -20.48
CA VAL A 477 -4.35 -1.45 -19.90
C VAL A 477 -4.43 -2.36 -18.67
N MET A 478 -5.49 -2.26 -17.87
CA MET A 478 -5.69 -3.10 -16.68
C MET A 478 -6.11 -4.52 -17.03
N THR A 479 -6.98 -4.71 -18.02
CA THR A 479 -7.31 -6.05 -18.54
C THR A 479 -6.09 -6.70 -19.19
N TYR A 480 -5.31 -5.94 -19.97
CA TYR A 480 -4.01 -6.37 -20.46
C TYR A 480 -3.03 -6.78 -19.33
N ALA A 481 -2.98 -6.01 -18.23
CA ALA A 481 -2.14 -6.32 -17.08
C ALA A 481 -2.57 -7.62 -16.39
N LEU A 482 -3.88 -7.85 -16.22
CA LEU A 482 -4.41 -9.09 -15.65
C LEU A 482 -4.03 -10.31 -16.49
N ASP A 483 -4.27 -10.25 -17.79
CA ASP A 483 -3.96 -11.34 -18.73
C ASP A 483 -2.45 -11.64 -18.75
N ALA A 484 -1.63 -10.59 -18.78
CA ALA A 484 -0.17 -10.73 -18.79
C ALA A 484 0.39 -11.23 -17.44
N MET A 485 -0.24 -10.87 -16.31
CA MET A 485 0.14 -11.39 -15.00
C MET A 485 -0.14 -12.89 -14.91
N ASP A 486 -1.33 -13.32 -15.35
CA ASP A 486 -1.71 -14.73 -15.38
C ASP A 486 -0.74 -15.57 -16.23
N GLU A 487 -0.39 -15.08 -17.43
CA GLU A 487 0.62 -15.70 -18.28
C GLU A 487 2.00 -15.75 -17.60
N TRP A 488 2.41 -14.67 -16.93
CA TRP A 488 3.72 -14.61 -16.28
C TRP A 488 3.82 -15.63 -15.14
N ILE A 489 2.83 -15.71 -14.25
CA ILE A 489 2.81 -16.70 -13.16
C ILE A 489 2.81 -18.12 -13.73
N ALA A 490 2.01 -18.38 -14.77
CA ALA A 490 1.99 -19.68 -15.45
C ALA A 490 3.36 -20.05 -16.04
N ASN A 491 4.07 -19.09 -16.65
CA ASN A 491 5.41 -19.29 -17.18
C ASN A 491 6.43 -19.57 -16.06
N VAL A 492 6.36 -18.86 -14.92
CA VAL A 492 7.22 -19.10 -13.76
C VAL A 492 7.05 -20.52 -13.23
N ARG A 493 5.81 -21.00 -13.12
CA ARG A 493 5.50 -22.35 -12.63
C ARG A 493 5.94 -23.46 -13.60
N ARG A 494 5.95 -23.20 -14.90
CA ARG A 494 6.46 -24.13 -15.92
C ARG A 494 7.98 -24.12 -16.04
N ASP A 495 8.65 -23.04 -15.64
CA ASP A 495 10.10 -22.93 -15.71
C ASP A 495 10.77 -23.83 -14.68
N THR A 496 11.40 -24.92 -15.13
CA THR A 496 12.16 -25.87 -14.30
C THR A 496 13.67 -25.64 -14.34
N ARG A 497 14.15 -24.60 -15.04
CA ARG A 497 15.58 -24.31 -15.18
C ARG A 497 16.21 -23.93 -13.83
N PRO A 498 17.47 -24.31 -13.58
CA PRO A 498 18.15 -23.97 -12.33
C PRO A 498 18.37 -22.45 -12.17
N GLY A 499 18.50 -21.98 -10.94
CA GLY A 499 18.72 -20.57 -10.58
C GLY A 499 17.90 -20.13 -9.35
N SER A 500 18.09 -18.89 -8.90
CA SER A 500 17.26 -18.30 -7.84
C SER A 500 15.80 -18.15 -8.28
N ALA A 501 14.89 -17.99 -7.31
CA ALA A 501 13.49 -17.70 -7.56
C ALA A 501 13.34 -16.36 -8.32
N HIS A 502 14.01 -15.30 -7.87
CA HIS A 502 14.11 -14.03 -8.60
C HIS A 502 14.52 -14.20 -10.08
N ALA A 503 15.61 -14.93 -10.35
CA ALA A 503 16.07 -15.15 -11.71
C ALA A 503 15.04 -15.95 -12.55
N ARG A 504 14.22 -16.80 -11.91
CA ARG A 504 13.14 -17.54 -12.56
C ARG A 504 12.00 -16.63 -12.94
N VAL A 505 11.59 -15.73 -12.04
CA VAL A 505 10.58 -14.71 -12.34
C VAL A 505 11.02 -13.83 -13.49
N ALA A 506 12.21 -13.23 -13.40
CA ALA A 506 12.71 -12.28 -14.40
C ALA A 506 12.76 -12.88 -15.82
N ARG A 507 13.21 -14.12 -15.97
CA ARG A 507 13.34 -14.78 -17.29
C ARG A 507 12.05 -15.45 -17.79
N SER A 508 11.05 -15.61 -16.94
CA SER A 508 9.75 -16.18 -17.31
C SER A 508 8.74 -15.11 -17.74
N ARG A 509 9.13 -13.84 -17.70
CA ARG A 509 8.30 -12.73 -18.14
C ARG A 509 7.89 -12.89 -19.61
N PRO A 510 6.59 -12.74 -19.95
CA PRO A 510 6.15 -12.72 -21.33
C PRO A 510 6.91 -11.67 -22.15
N ALA A 511 7.40 -12.04 -23.33
CA ALA A 511 8.24 -11.16 -24.15
C ALA A 511 7.53 -9.85 -24.56
N HIS A 512 6.20 -9.89 -24.64
CA HIS A 512 5.38 -8.75 -25.00
C HIS A 512 5.08 -7.81 -23.80
N LEU A 513 5.33 -8.27 -22.56
CA LEU A 513 5.17 -7.52 -21.32
C LEU A 513 6.47 -6.78 -20.98
N VAL A 514 6.51 -5.52 -21.38
CA VAL A 514 7.64 -4.60 -21.18
C VAL A 514 7.12 -3.28 -20.65
N ASP A 515 7.98 -2.55 -19.93
CA ASP A 515 7.72 -1.17 -19.54
C ASP A 515 7.13 -0.39 -20.71
N SER A 516 6.02 0.31 -20.48
CA SER A 516 5.28 0.99 -21.54
C SER A 516 4.53 2.20 -20.98
N CYS A 517 4.29 3.18 -21.84
CA CYS A 517 3.25 4.17 -21.61
C CYS A 517 2.29 4.26 -22.80
N TRP A 518 1.10 4.79 -22.58
CA TRP A 518 0.11 5.02 -23.64
C TRP A 518 -0.03 6.51 -23.91
N THR A 519 -0.16 6.89 -25.18
CA THR A 519 -0.59 8.25 -25.52
C THR A 519 -2.08 8.41 -25.23
N ARG A 520 -2.57 9.66 -25.22
CA ARG A 520 -4.02 9.93 -25.07
C ARG A 520 -4.87 9.30 -26.18
N ASP A 521 -4.29 9.09 -27.36
CA ASP A 521 -4.95 8.45 -28.50
C ASP A 521 -4.86 6.91 -28.46
N GLY A 522 -4.28 6.35 -27.40
CA GLY A 522 -4.19 4.90 -27.17
C GLY A 522 -2.97 4.20 -27.79
N GLU A 523 -2.05 4.94 -28.43
CA GLU A 523 -0.81 4.36 -28.93
C GLU A 523 0.09 3.89 -27.78
N ARG A 524 0.46 2.60 -27.78
CA ARG A 524 1.40 2.03 -26.82
C ARG A 524 2.85 2.32 -27.23
N VAL A 525 3.55 3.08 -26.40
CA VAL A 525 4.99 3.34 -26.49
C VAL A 525 5.73 2.32 -25.61
N ARG A 526 6.46 1.39 -26.25
CA ARG A 526 7.28 0.38 -25.56
C ARG A 526 8.64 0.96 -25.22
N GLU A 527 8.81 1.43 -24.00
CA GLU A 527 10.01 2.16 -23.57
C GLU A 527 10.23 1.97 -22.07
N ARG A 528 11.50 1.79 -21.68
CA ARG A 528 11.89 1.71 -20.27
C ARG A 528 11.42 2.95 -19.52
N GLN A 529 10.67 2.76 -18.43
CA GLN A 529 10.28 3.87 -17.58
C GLN A 529 11.49 4.31 -16.73
N VAL A 530 11.80 5.61 -16.74
CA VAL A 530 12.92 6.19 -15.98
C VAL A 530 12.44 7.36 -15.12
N TYR A 531 13.05 7.52 -13.93
CA TYR A 531 12.69 8.59 -13.00
C TYR A 531 12.97 9.98 -13.60
N ARG A 532 14.18 10.19 -14.16
CA ARG A 532 14.57 11.40 -14.88
C ARG A 532 15.17 11.03 -16.23
N GLY A 533 14.74 11.70 -17.29
CA GLY A 533 15.22 11.47 -18.65
C GLY A 533 14.34 12.17 -19.69
N ASP A 534 14.81 12.19 -20.94
CA ASP A 534 14.10 12.78 -22.09
C ASP A 534 13.53 11.69 -23.02
N THR A 535 12.93 10.67 -22.41
CA THR A 535 12.23 9.58 -23.09
C THR A 535 10.86 10.07 -23.56
N ARG A 536 10.24 9.36 -24.51
CA ARG A 536 8.88 9.74 -24.96
C ARG A 536 7.88 9.63 -23.81
N CYS A 537 7.99 8.59 -22.98
CA CYS A 537 7.16 8.45 -21.79
C CYS A 537 7.38 9.54 -20.74
N ASN A 538 8.62 10.03 -20.54
CA ASN A 538 8.87 11.14 -19.61
C ASN A 538 8.39 12.49 -20.14
N ARG A 539 8.37 12.71 -21.47
CA ARG A 539 7.74 13.91 -22.05
C ARG A 539 6.22 13.91 -21.92
N LEU A 540 5.58 12.73 -22.03
CA LEU A 540 4.14 12.59 -21.83
C LEU A 540 3.74 12.71 -20.36
N TYR A 541 4.54 12.09 -19.47
CA TYR A 541 4.23 11.91 -18.07
C TYR A 541 5.44 12.22 -17.19
N PRO A 542 5.85 13.50 -17.02
CA PRO A 542 7.04 13.83 -16.25
C PRO A 542 6.94 13.35 -14.79
N SER A 543 8.03 12.85 -14.22
CA SER A 543 8.07 12.48 -12.80
C SER A 543 8.67 13.62 -11.99
N TYR A 544 8.01 13.99 -10.90
CA TYR A 544 8.45 15.03 -9.99
C TYR A 544 9.11 14.45 -8.73
N ALA A 545 9.50 15.29 -7.78
CA ALA A 545 10.19 14.89 -6.56
C ALA A 545 9.26 14.97 -5.33
N SER A 546 9.84 14.73 -4.16
CA SER A 546 9.28 15.06 -2.85
C SER A 546 10.21 16.06 -2.16
N PRO A 547 9.79 16.69 -1.05
CA PRO A 547 10.64 17.62 -0.31
C PRO A 547 11.97 16.97 0.13
N ARG A 548 11.94 15.70 0.54
CA ARG A 548 13.13 14.94 0.93
C ARG A 548 14.08 14.69 -0.25
N ILE A 549 13.54 14.41 -1.44
CA ILE A 549 14.35 14.21 -2.65
C ILE A 549 14.97 15.55 -3.09
N VAL A 550 14.25 16.68 -2.99
CA VAL A 550 14.80 18.03 -3.22
C VAL A 550 15.92 18.36 -2.23
N ALA A 551 15.84 17.83 -1.01
CA ALA A 551 16.88 17.92 0.01
C ALA A 551 18.07 16.97 -0.20
N GLY A 552 18.09 16.20 -1.31
CA GLY A 552 19.17 15.28 -1.67
C GLY A 552 18.93 13.82 -1.26
N GLY A 553 17.76 13.49 -0.71
CA GLY A 553 17.37 12.13 -0.34
C GLY A 553 17.23 11.20 -1.56
N PRO A 554 17.39 9.88 -1.37
CA PRO A 554 17.29 8.92 -2.47
C PRO A 554 15.85 8.75 -2.95
N VAL A 555 15.66 8.42 -4.23
CA VAL A 555 14.34 8.10 -4.83
C VAL A 555 13.68 6.90 -4.14
N ALA A 556 14.48 5.99 -3.58
CA ALA A 556 14.01 4.84 -2.80
C ALA A 556 13.22 5.24 -1.53
N SER A 557 13.37 6.48 -1.04
CA SER A 557 12.65 7.00 0.14
C SER A 557 12.67 6.03 1.33
N ASN A 558 13.82 5.38 1.57
CA ASN A 558 13.97 4.31 2.56
C ASN A 558 15.06 4.63 3.61
N VAL A 559 15.27 5.92 3.87
CA VAL A 559 16.19 6.42 4.90
C VAL A 559 15.36 7.18 5.92
N ILE A 560 15.11 6.54 7.06
CA ILE A 560 14.40 7.13 8.21
C ILE A 560 15.23 8.27 8.81
N THR A 561 16.31 7.91 9.51
CA THR A 561 17.32 8.84 10.03
C THR A 561 18.59 8.73 9.18
N CYS A 562 18.99 9.85 8.57
CA CYS A 562 20.25 9.92 7.83
C CYS A 562 21.44 9.95 8.80
N ARG A 563 22.61 9.46 8.37
CA ARG A 563 23.86 9.81 9.07
C ARG A 563 24.21 11.24 8.71
N THR A 564 24.62 12.04 9.68
CA THR A 564 25.04 13.42 9.41
C THR A 564 26.54 13.51 9.18
N THR A 565 26.94 14.50 8.39
CA THR A 565 28.33 14.94 8.21
C THR A 565 28.42 16.44 8.44
N ALA A 566 29.58 16.91 8.89
CA ALA A 566 29.81 18.35 8.98
C ALA A 566 29.72 18.97 7.57
N PRO A 567 29.00 20.10 7.39
CA PRO A 567 28.98 20.76 6.11
C PRO A 567 30.41 21.14 5.70
N THR A 568 30.74 20.97 4.43
CA THR A 568 32.05 21.36 3.87
C THR A 568 31.85 22.52 2.90
N ARG A 569 32.71 23.54 2.98
CA ARG A 569 32.50 24.78 2.20
C ARG A 569 32.46 24.54 0.69
N SER A 570 33.20 23.55 0.21
CA SER A 570 33.21 23.14 -1.20
C SER A 570 31.87 22.63 -1.71
N THR A 571 30.96 22.15 -0.85
CA THR A 571 29.61 21.73 -1.27
C THR A 571 28.62 22.90 -1.34
N TYR A 572 29.05 24.10 -0.94
CA TYR A 572 28.28 25.36 -0.96
C TYR A 572 29.08 26.52 -1.57
N PRO A 573 29.59 26.37 -2.80
CA PRO A 573 30.59 27.29 -3.37
C PRO A 573 30.08 28.73 -3.58
N THR A 574 28.76 28.94 -3.60
CA THR A 574 28.11 30.24 -3.82
C THR A 574 27.84 31.03 -2.53
N THR A 575 28.29 30.54 -1.36
CA THR A 575 28.06 31.19 -0.06
C THR A 575 29.12 32.26 0.27
N THR A 576 28.65 33.40 0.77
CA THR A 576 29.51 34.39 1.44
C THR A 576 30.03 33.86 2.78
N ASP A 577 31.02 34.53 3.39
CA ASP A 577 31.52 34.15 4.73
C ASP A 577 30.43 34.20 5.80
N ALA A 578 29.53 35.20 5.72
CA ALA A 578 28.41 35.34 6.64
C ALA A 578 27.39 34.21 6.46
N GLN A 579 27.02 33.90 5.20
CA GLN A 579 26.12 32.77 4.89
C GLN A 579 26.73 31.44 5.30
N TRP A 580 28.05 31.26 5.11
CA TRP A 580 28.77 30.07 5.54
C TRP A 580 28.78 29.92 7.07
N ALA A 581 29.00 31.01 7.81
CA ALA A 581 28.91 30.99 9.27
C ALA A 581 27.51 30.60 9.73
N ARG A 582 26.48 31.21 9.14
CA ARG A 582 25.08 30.89 9.43
C ARG A 582 24.71 29.45 9.08
N LEU A 583 25.20 28.92 7.95
CA LEU A 583 24.98 27.53 7.57
C LEU A 583 25.51 26.55 8.63
N ARG A 584 26.70 26.80 9.17
CA ARG A 584 27.28 25.98 10.24
C ARG A 584 26.52 26.06 11.55
N GLU A 585 25.88 27.19 11.83
CA GLU A 585 24.99 27.36 12.99
C GLU A 585 23.68 26.59 12.80
N VAL A 586 23.00 26.81 11.66
CA VAL A 586 21.74 26.13 11.31
C VAL A 586 21.91 24.61 11.31
N PHE A 587 23.04 24.12 10.84
CA PHE A 587 23.37 22.69 10.80
C PHE A 587 24.52 22.34 11.75
N ALA A 588 24.47 22.82 13.00
CA ALA A 588 25.45 22.49 14.03
C ALA A 588 25.54 20.97 14.30
N GLY A 589 24.42 20.24 14.17
CA GLY A 589 24.35 18.78 14.24
C GLY A 589 24.77 18.05 12.95
N GLY A 590 25.21 18.78 11.93
CA GLY A 590 25.55 18.29 10.60
C GLY A 590 24.36 18.24 9.64
N VAL A 591 24.68 17.96 8.37
CA VAL A 591 23.71 17.76 7.28
C VAL A 591 23.65 16.29 6.89
N CYS A 592 22.51 15.83 6.37
CA CYS A 592 22.37 14.45 5.90
C CYS A 592 23.42 14.07 4.84
N ASP A 593 24.09 12.94 5.08
CA ASP A 593 24.95 12.24 4.12
C ASP A 593 24.20 11.03 3.56
N TYR A 594 23.44 11.27 2.49
CA TYR A 594 22.71 10.22 1.77
C TYR A 594 23.61 9.31 0.93
N GLY A 595 24.93 9.57 0.87
CA GLY A 595 25.91 8.64 0.29
C GLY A 595 26.17 7.43 1.18
N ARG A 596 25.69 7.45 2.42
CA ARG A 596 25.82 6.36 3.39
C ARG A 596 24.45 5.78 3.72
N LYS A 597 24.46 4.51 4.15
CA LYS A 597 23.28 3.89 4.74
C LYS A 597 22.79 4.69 5.95
N GLY A 598 21.48 4.79 6.08
CA GLY A 598 20.81 5.39 7.24
C GLY A 598 21.19 4.69 8.55
N VAL A 599 20.84 5.33 9.66
CA VAL A 599 20.96 4.69 10.98
C VAL A 599 20.00 3.49 11.02
N ASP A 600 20.50 2.35 11.51
CA ASP A 600 19.82 1.03 11.58
C ASP A 600 19.35 0.44 10.24
N GLN A 601 19.66 1.07 9.11
CA GLN A 601 19.25 0.57 7.79
C GLN A 601 19.95 -0.76 7.48
N ALA A 602 19.16 -1.83 7.53
CA ALA A 602 19.58 -3.21 7.30
C ALA A 602 18.43 -4.00 6.64
N PRO A 603 18.72 -5.19 6.07
CA PRO A 603 17.66 -6.14 5.70
C PRO A 603 16.79 -6.52 6.92
N PRO A 604 15.52 -6.90 6.70
CA PRO A 604 14.65 -7.42 7.76
C PRO A 604 15.23 -8.67 8.41
N ASP A 605 14.76 -8.96 9.62
CA ASP A 605 15.12 -10.16 10.38
C ASP A 605 14.70 -11.45 9.67
N GLY A 606 13.62 -11.39 8.90
CA GLY A 606 13.14 -12.52 8.13
C GLY A 606 11.77 -12.24 7.54
N THR A 607 11.14 -13.31 7.11
CA THR A 607 9.74 -13.37 6.67
C THR A 607 8.92 -14.12 7.70
N TRP A 608 7.60 -13.99 7.68
CA TRP A 608 6.69 -14.68 8.60
C TRP A 608 7.00 -14.40 10.08
N LEU A 609 7.37 -13.15 10.40
CA LEU A 609 7.60 -12.75 11.78
C LEU A 609 6.29 -12.78 12.58
N GLU A 610 6.36 -13.35 13.77
CA GLU A 610 5.23 -13.45 14.72
C GLU A 610 5.40 -12.43 15.84
N PHE A 611 4.38 -11.60 16.07
CA PHE A 611 4.37 -10.57 17.10
C PHE A 611 3.63 -11.08 18.33
N THR A 612 4.27 -11.02 19.50
CA THR A 612 3.69 -11.52 20.76
C THR A 612 3.28 -10.41 21.71
N ALA A 613 3.88 -9.23 21.55
CA ALA A 613 3.57 -8.00 22.27
C ALA A 613 4.02 -6.79 21.43
N PRO A 614 3.58 -5.56 21.75
CA PRO A 614 4.03 -4.37 21.03
C PRO A 614 5.54 -4.22 20.98
N GLY A 615 6.11 -4.25 19.76
CA GLY A 615 7.54 -4.16 19.51
C GLY A 615 8.34 -5.43 19.85
N VAL A 616 7.68 -6.58 20.00
CA VAL A 616 8.32 -7.87 20.30
C VAL A 616 7.90 -8.92 19.28
N TRP A 617 8.87 -9.49 18.57
CA TRP A 617 8.64 -10.51 17.54
C TRP A 617 9.60 -11.69 17.63
N THR A 618 9.20 -12.81 17.02
CA THR A 618 10.00 -14.02 16.79
C THR A 618 10.05 -14.37 15.31
N ARG A 619 11.06 -15.15 14.92
CA ARG A 619 11.25 -15.67 13.55
C ARG A 619 10.69 -17.08 13.41
#